data_AF-A0A2N2M720-F1
#
_entry.id   AF-A0A2N2M720-F1
#
_cell.length_a   1.000
_cell.length_b   1.000
_cell.length_c   1.000
_cell.angle_alpha   90.00
_cell.angle_beta   90.00
_cell.angle_gamma   90.00
#
_symmetry.space_group_name_H-M   'P 1'
#
loop_
_entity.id
_entity.type
_entity.pdbx_description
1 polymer ?
#
loop_
_entity_poly.entity_id
_entity_poly.type
_entity_poly.pdbx_seq_one_letter_code
_entity_poly.pdbx_strand_id
1 'polypeptide(L)' 'MEFSLDQIAGILNQPKFDLVEALEEHREALKSKAKRLDTLLETIDNTIRNLKGQKDMTQTQYFKGFSDEQQAEYEKEAAQ' A
#
# COMPACT_ATOMS: atom_id res chain seq x y z
N MET A 1 -7.91 -2.84 -2.79
CA MET A 1 -9.28 -2.65 -3.31
C MET A 1 -10.05 -1.75 -2.35
N GLU A 2 -10.56 -0.63 -2.85
CA GLU A 2 -11.73 0.02 -2.25
C GLU A 2 -12.93 -0.60 -2.98
N PHE A 3 -13.79 -1.29 -2.23
CA PHE A 3 -15.01 -1.82 -2.83
C PHE A 3 -16.01 -0.68 -2.90
N SER A 4 -16.57 -0.42 -4.09
CA SER A 4 -17.73 0.46 -4.19
C SER A 4 -18.95 -0.18 -3.52
N LEU A 5 -19.92 0.64 -3.12
CA LEU A 5 -21.18 0.14 -2.56
C LEU A 5 -21.90 -0.82 -3.53
N ASP A 6 -21.73 -0.61 -4.84
CA ASP A 6 -22.27 -1.50 -5.88
C ASP A 6 -21.59 -2.87 -5.89
N GLN A 7 -20.27 -2.93 -5.63
CA GLN A 7 -19.55 -4.20 -5.50
C GLN A 7 -20.01 -4.96 -4.25
N ILE A 8 -20.25 -4.25 -3.15
CA ILE A 8 -20.80 -4.84 -1.92
C ILE A 8 -22.22 -5.39 -2.18
N ALA A 9 -23.08 -4.64 -2.86
CA ALA A 9 -24.42 -5.09 -3.23
C ALA A 9 -24.41 -6.30 -4.18
N GLY A 10 -23.49 -6.34 -5.16
CA GLY A 10 -23.36 -7.47 -6.07
C GLY A 10 -22.87 -8.75 -5.39
N ILE A 11 -21.99 -8.61 -4.41
CA ILE A 11 -21.48 -9.71 -3.58
C ILE A 11 -22.59 -10.29 -2.68
N LEU A 12 -23.36 -9.43 -2.00
CA LEU A 12 -24.47 -9.82 -1.12
C LEU A 12 -25.62 -10.55 -1.84
N ASN A 13 -25.81 -10.32 -3.14
CA ASN A 13 -26.89 -10.90 -3.93
C ASN A 13 -26.53 -12.24 -4.60
N GLN A 14 -25.34 -12.80 -4.36
CA GLN A 14 -24.98 -14.09 -4.96
C GLN A 14 -25.67 -15.26 -4.25
N PRO A 15 -26.27 -16.21 -4.98
CA PRO A 15 -27.05 -17.31 -4.40
C PRO A 15 -26.24 -18.33 -3.58
N LYS A 16 -24.90 -18.25 -3.62
CA LYS A 16 -23.96 -19.04 -2.80
C LYS A 16 -23.05 -18.15 -1.96
N PHE A 17 -23.47 -16.92 -1.69
CA PHE A 17 -22.65 -15.96 -0.97
C PHE A 17 -22.38 -16.45 0.46
N ASP A 18 -21.12 -16.78 0.74
CA ASP A 18 -20.64 -16.97 2.10
C ASP A 18 -20.12 -15.62 2.62
N LEU A 19 -20.93 -14.99 3.48
CA LEU A 19 -20.60 -13.71 4.11
C LEU A 19 -19.31 -13.79 4.93
N VAL A 20 -19.00 -14.94 5.52
CA VAL A 20 -17.80 -15.12 6.34
C VAL A 20 -16.57 -15.12 5.44
N GLU A 21 -16.58 -15.91 4.36
CA GLU A 21 -15.47 -15.98 3.38
C GLU A 21 -15.16 -14.57 2.81
N ALA A 22 -16.19 -13.83 2.43
CA ALA A 22 -15.98 -12.48 1.90
C ALA A 22 -15.42 -11.50 2.95
N LEU A 23 -15.87 -11.57 4.20
CA LEU A 23 -15.31 -10.76 5.28
C LEU A 23 -13.86 -11.14 5.60
N GLU A 24 -13.49 -12.42 5.47
CA GLU A 24 -12.11 -12.89 5.61
C GLU A 24 -11.21 -12.31 4.51
N GLU A 25 -11.64 -12.36 3.25
CA GLU A 25 -10.91 -11.74 2.13
C GLU A 25 -10.72 -10.24 2.33
N HIS A 26 -11.78 -9.54 2.77
CA HIS A 26 -11.71 -8.11 3.07
C HIS A 26 -10.71 -7.82 4.19
N ARG A 27 -10.72 -8.64 5.24
CA ARG A 27 -9.80 -8.51 6.36
C ARG A 27 -8.34 -8.68 5.91
N GLU A 28 -8.05 -9.66 5.07
CA GLU A 28 -6.69 -9.84 4.55
C GLU A 28 -6.27 -8.70 3.61
N ALA A 29 -7.17 -8.18 2.79
CA ALA A 29 -6.92 -6.99 1.99
C ALA A 29 -6.60 -5.76 2.85
N LEU A 30 -7.32 -5.56 3.96
CA LEU A 30 -7.06 -4.47 4.91
C LEU A 30 -5.73 -4.64 5.64
N LYS A 31 -5.37 -5.85 6.06
CA LYS A 31 -4.05 -6.12 6.66
C LYS A 31 -2.92 -5.82 5.69
N SER A 32 -3.06 -6.23 4.42
CA SER A 32 -2.05 -5.94 3.39
C SER A 32 -1.87 -4.44 3.20
N LYS A 33 -2.97 -3.67 3.18
CA LYS A 33 -2.93 -2.20 3.16
C LYS A 33 -2.23 -1.62 4.39
N ALA A 34 -2.57 -2.11 5.59
CA ALA A 34 -1.96 -1.65 6.83
C ALA A 34 -0.43 -1.87 6.80
N LYS A 35 0.02 -3.06 6.40
CA LYS A 35 1.45 -3.37 6.24
C LYS A 35 2.15 -2.45 5.24
N ARG A 36 1.47 -2.10 4.12
CA ARG A 36 2.00 -1.14 3.16
C ARG A 36 2.15 0.25 3.80
N LEU A 37 1.14 0.72 4.52
CA LEU A 37 1.18 2.00 5.22
C LEU A 37 2.31 2.05 6.27
N ASP A 38 2.49 0.99 7.05
CA ASP A 38 3.59 0.88 8.02
C ASP A 38 4.95 1.02 7.33
N THR A 39 5.12 0.38 6.16
CA THR A 39 6.35 0.49 5.37
C THR A 39 6.59 1.92 4.87
N LEU A 40 5.54 2.59 4.39
CA LEU A 40 5.64 3.97 3.91
C LEU A 40 5.97 4.94 5.06
N LEU A 41 5.38 4.74 6.25
CA LEU A 41 5.72 5.51 7.44
C LEU A 41 7.19 5.32 7.84
N GLU A 42 7.69 4.08 7.81
CA GLU A 42 9.11 3.79 8.06
C GLU A 42 10.02 4.51 7.06
N THR A 43 9.63 4.56 5.78
CA THR A 43 10.38 5.27 4.74
C THR A 43 10.38 6.78 4.98
N ILE A 44 9.25 7.37 5.40
CA ILE A 44 9.17 8.78 5.78
C ILE A 44 10.08 9.08 6.98
N ASP A 45 10.03 8.26 8.03
CA ASP A 45 10.87 8.44 9.21
C ASP A 45 12.37 8.37 8.89
N ASN A 46 12.76 7.42 8.04
CA ASN A 46 14.15 7.31 7.58
C ASN A 46 14.54 8.54 6.74
N THR A 47 13.65 9.00 5.86
CA THR A 47 13.87 10.18 5.00
C THR A 47 14.09 11.43 5.85
N ILE A 48 13.27 11.64 6.88
CA ILE A 48 13.43 12.76 7.83
C ILE A 48 14.78 12.68 8.54
N ARG A 49 15.21 11.49 8.98
CA ARG A 49 16.52 11.31 9.62
C ARG A 49 17.66 11.61 8.66
N ASN A 50 17.55 11.23 7.39
CA ASN A 50 18.53 11.56 6.36
C ASN A 50 18.64 13.05 6.11
N LEU A 51 17.51 13.74 5.96
CA LEU A 51 17.49 15.20 5.79
C LEU A 51 18.05 15.95 7.01
N LYS A 52 17.98 15.36 8.20
CA LYS A 52 18.61 15.88 9.42
C LYS A 52 20.10 15.53 9.56
N GLY A 53 20.69 14.83 8.59
CA GLY A 53 22.08 14.35 8.63
C GLY A 53 22.32 13.25 9.67
N GLN A 54 21.27 12.56 10.13
CA GLN A 54 21.35 11.52 11.17
C GLN A 54 21.57 10.12 10.61
N LYS A 55 21.32 9.91 9.31
CA LYS A 55 21.43 8.61 8.63
C LYS A 55 21.52 8.81 7.12
N ASP A 56 22.49 8.21 6.45
CA ASP A 56 22.49 8.21 4.99
C ASP A 56 21.46 7.23 4.41
N MET A 57 20.77 7.65 3.36
CA MET A 57 19.84 6.81 2.58
C MET A 57 20.30 6.68 1.13
N THR A 58 20.18 5.47 0.58
CA THR A 58 20.39 5.22 -0.86
C THR A 58 19.14 5.59 -1.66
N GLN A 59 19.32 5.87 -2.96
CA GLN A 59 18.20 6.21 -3.85
C GLN A 59 17.06 5.18 -3.79
N THR A 60 17.42 3.89 -3.76
CA THR A 60 16.48 2.77 -3.64
C THR A 60 15.73 2.73 -2.30
N GLN A 61 16.30 3.26 -1.22
CA GLN A 61 15.65 3.28 0.09
C GLN A 61 14.51 4.31 0.18
N TYR A 62 14.52 5.36 -0.66
CA TYR A 62 13.43 6.33 -0.73
C TYR A 62 12.14 5.73 -1.31
N PHE A 63 12.26 4.66 -2.11
CA PHE A 63 11.13 4.02 -2.77
C PHE A 63 10.67 2.74 -2.07
N LYS A 64 11.21 2.44 -0.88
CA LYS A 64 10.79 1.28 -0.08
C LYS A 64 9.30 1.41 0.28
N GLY A 65 8.51 0.40 -0.11
CA GLY A 65 7.06 0.36 0.10
C GLY A 65 6.22 0.56 -1.16
N PHE A 66 6.87 0.89 -2.29
CA PHE A 66 6.27 0.89 -3.61
C PHE A 66 6.59 -0.40 -4.37
N SER A 67 5.77 -0.76 -5.36
CA SER A 67 6.12 -1.82 -6.30
C SER A 67 7.22 -1.36 -7.26
N ASP A 68 7.92 -2.30 -7.91
CA ASP A 68 8.96 -1.99 -8.89
C ASP A 68 8.44 -1.09 -10.04
N GLU A 69 7.19 -1.31 -10.46
CA GLU A 69 6.53 -0.50 -11.48
C GLU A 69 6.28 0.93 -11.01
N GLN A 70 5.75 1.10 -9.80
CA GLN A 70 5.54 2.41 -9.18
C GLN A 70 6.86 3.14 -8.93
N GLN A 71 7.89 2.41 -8.49
CA GLN A 71 9.22 2.95 -8.28
C GLN A 71 9.80 3.47 -9.60
N ALA A 72 9.72 2.70 -10.69
CA ALA A 72 10.23 3.12 -11.99
C ALA A 72 9.51 4.36 -12.54
N GLU A 73 8.23 4.53 -12.24
CA GLU A 73 7.47 5.73 -12.59
C GLU A 73 7.92 6.94 -11.76
N TYR A 74 8.01 6.81 -10.44
CA TYR A 74 8.46 7.91 -9.56
C TYR A 74 9.91 8.31 -9.77
N GLU A 75 10.79 7.36 -10.12
CA GLU A 75 12.17 7.67 -10.49
C GLU A 75 12.24 8.54 -11.75
N LYS A 76 11.34 8.32 -12.73
CA LYS A 76 11.24 9.17 -13.92
C LYS A 76 10.72 10.56 -13.58
N GLU A 77 9.72 10.67 -12.72
CA GLU A 77 9.16 11.96 -12.28
C GLU A 77 10.19 12.78 -11.50
N ALA A 78 10.96 12.16 -10.60
CA ALA A 78 11.96 12.83 -9.78
C ALA A 78 13.22 13.27 -10.56
N ALA A 79 13.43 12.75 -11.77
CA ALA A 79 14.54 13.11 -12.64
C ALA A 79 14.24 14.29 -13.58
N GLN A 80 13.01 14.80 -13.59
CA GLN A 80 12.58 16.01 -14.31
C GLN A 80 12.70 17.27 -13.43
#